data_AF-A0A972EFQ7-F1
#
_entry.id   AF-A0A972EFQ7-F1
#
_cell.length_a   1.000
_cell.length_b   1.000
_cell.length_c   1.000
_cell.angle_alpha   90.00
_cell.angle_beta   90.00
_cell.angle_gamma   90.00
#
_symmetry.space_group_name_H-M   'P 1'
#
loop_
_entity.id
_entity.type
_entity.pdbx_description
1 polymer ?
#
loop_
_entity_poly.entity_id
_entity_poly.type
_entity_poly.pdbx_seq_one_letter_code
_entity_poly.pdbx_strand_id
1 'polypeptide(L)'
;DGRDPRGLNRADIVLIGISRTSKTPLSMYLAHKNLRVANIPLVPEVLPPKELYEIEPKKIIGLTTDPIKLIEIRKERLKALGLKNEASYASMQRILEELDYAEGIMKKLDCPVINVSSRAVEESASIILGIFKNMGYKFSNSM
;
A
#
# COMPACT_ATOMS: atom_id res chain seq x y z
N ASP A 1 1.70 -7.66 10.64
CA ASP A 1 1.81 -9.12 10.42
C ASP A 1 0.44 -9.74 10.23
N GLY A 2 0.13 -10.13 8.99
CA GLY A 2 -1.19 -10.58 8.54
C GLY A 2 -1.62 -11.96 9.04
N ARG A 3 -1.65 -12.17 10.37
CA ARG A 3 -2.06 -13.44 10.98
C ARG A 3 -3.55 -13.52 11.37
N ASP A 4 -4.34 -12.49 11.11
CA ASP A 4 -5.77 -12.51 11.41
C ASP A 4 -6.62 -12.00 10.21
N PRO A 5 -7.34 -12.89 9.51
CA PRO A 5 -8.32 -12.53 8.49
C PRO A 5 -9.36 -11.51 8.96
N ARG A 6 -9.67 -11.51 10.28
CA ARG A 6 -10.62 -10.56 10.90
C ARG A 6 -10.10 -9.13 10.86
N GLY A 7 -8.79 -8.92 10.70
CA GLY A 7 -8.17 -7.61 10.61
C GLY A 7 -8.60 -6.83 9.36
N LEU A 8 -8.78 -7.49 8.22
CA LEU A 8 -9.22 -6.82 6.98
C LEU A 8 -10.68 -6.36 7.10
N ASN A 9 -11.56 -7.22 7.62
CA ASN A 9 -12.98 -6.90 7.79
C ASN A 9 -13.23 -5.74 8.77
N ARG A 10 -12.32 -5.53 9.73
CA ARG A 10 -12.41 -4.46 10.74
C ARG A 10 -11.68 -3.18 10.34
N ALA A 11 -10.97 -3.18 9.21
CA ALA A 11 -10.22 -2.02 8.74
C ALA A 11 -11.18 -1.00 8.13
N ASP A 12 -10.97 0.27 8.49
CA ASP A 12 -11.59 1.41 7.82
C ASP A 12 -10.93 1.65 6.46
N ILE A 13 -9.62 1.40 6.36
CA ILE A 13 -8.81 1.56 5.14
C ILE A 13 -7.86 0.36 4.99
N VAL A 14 -7.78 -0.20 3.79
CA VAL A 14 -6.81 -1.24 3.43
C VAL A 14 -5.83 -0.68 2.41
N LEU A 15 -4.56 -0.55 2.79
CA LEU A 15 -3.50 -0.11 1.89
C LEU A 15 -2.84 -1.31 1.23
N ILE A 16 -2.81 -1.32 -0.10
CA ILE A 16 -2.16 -2.37 -0.89
C ILE A 16 -1.04 -1.80 -1.76
N GLY A 17 -0.03 -2.61 -2.08
CA GLY A 17 1.04 -2.22 -3.00
C GLY A 17 2.36 -2.92 -2.68
N ILE A 18 3.37 -2.67 -3.50
CA ILE A 18 4.67 -3.36 -3.40
C ILE A 18 5.55 -2.83 -2.25
N SER A 19 6.63 -3.53 -1.92
CA SER A 19 7.53 -3.08 -0.85
C SER A 19 8.05 -1.65 -1.13
N ARG A 20 8.14 -0.85 -0.05
CA ARG A 20 8.59 0.56 -0.05
C ARG A 20 7.67 1.59 -0.73
N THR A 21 6.39 1.29 -0.90
CA THR A 21 5.36 2.29 -1.28
C THR A 21 4.72 3.01 -0.08
N SER A 22 5.49 3.32 0.97
CA SER A 22 5.05 4.12 2.14
C SER A 22 3.85 3.60 2.97
N LYS A 23 3.37 2.37 2.76
CA LYS A 23 2.25 1.76 3.50
C LYS A 23 2.37 1.92 5.03
N THR A 24 3.49 1.53 5.63
CA THR A 24 3.64 1.54 7.10
C THR A 24 3.59 2.96 7.69
N PRO A 25 4.42 3.93 7.24
CA PRO A 25 4.29 5.32 7.70
C PRO A 25 2.90 5.91 7.49
N LEU A 26 2.28 5.64 6.35
CA LEU A 26 0.95 6.14 6.02
C LEU A 26 -0.14 5.55 6.91
N SER A 27 -0.08 4.24 7.17
CA SER A 27 -0.99 3.57 8.10
C SER A 27 -0.86 4.09 9.52
N MET A 28 0.35 4.40 9.98
CA MET A 28 0.57 5.00 11.30
C MET A 28 -0.04 6.40 11.38
N TYR A 29 0.20 7.23 10.37
CA TYR A 29 -0.35 8.58 10.31
C TYR A 29 -1.89 8.59 10.28
N LEU A 30 -2.50 7.69 9.49
CA LEU A 30 -3.96 7.53 9.45
C LEU A 30 -4.51 6.96 10.77
N ALA A 31 -3.78 6.07 11.44
CA ALA A 31 -4.16 5.56 12.76
C ALA A 31 -4.19 6.66 13.83
N HIS A 32 -3.28 7.64 13.77
CA HIS A 32 -3.35 8.85 14.63
C HIS A 32 -4.60 9.71 14.38
N LYS A 33 -5.33 9.47 13.28
CA LYS A 33 -6.64 10.06 13.00
C LYS A 33 -7.81 9.13 13.37
N ASN A 34 -7.57 8.16 14.26
CA ASN A 34 -8.56 7.18 14.75
C ASN A 34 -9.13 6.23 13.68
N LEU A 35 -8.37 5.99 12.60
CA LEU A 35 -8.74 5.05 11.54
C LEU A 35 -8.01 3.71 11.71
N ARG A 36 -8.74 2.61 11.59
CA ARG A 36 -8.15 1.26 11.58
C ARG A 36 -7.60 0.98 10.19
N VAL A 37 -6.28 0.87 10.06
CA VAL A 37 -5.64 0.65 8.76
C VAL A 37 -4.97 -0.73 8.70
N ALA A 38 -5.29 -1.50 7.66
CA ALA A 38 -4.60 -2.74 7.33
C ALA A 38 -3.63 -2.52 6.17
N ASN A 39 -2.46 -3.18 6.22
CA ASN A 39 -1.46 -3.15 5.15
C ASN A 39 -1.34 -4.53 4.53
N ILE A 40 -1.61 -4.66 3.23
CA ILE A 40 -1.44 -5.91 2.49
C ILE A 40 -0.31 -5.71 1.46
N PRO A 41 0.82 -6.41 1.61
CA PRO A 41 1.87 -6.37 0.61
C PRO A 41 1.41 -7.09 -0.67
N LEU A 42 1.74 -6.53 -1.82
CA LEU A 42 1.61 -7.21 -3.10
C LEU A 42 3.01 -7.62 -3.56
N VAL A 43 3.24 -8.92 -3.67
CA VAL A 43 4.47 -9.52 -4.20
C VAL A 43 4.11 -10.70 -5.11
N PRO A 44 4.76 -10.90 -6.27
CA PRO A 44 4.41 -11.95 -7.23
C PRO A 44 4.39 -13.37 -6.64
N GLU A 45 5.23 -13.64 -5.65
CA GLU A 45 5.40 -14.97 -5.06
C GLU A 45 4.29 -15.36 -4.08
N VAL A 46 3.46 -14.39 -3.66
CA VAL A 46 2.44 -14.61 -2.63
C VAL A 46 1.10 -14.07 -3.12
N LEU A 47 0.13 -14.97 -3.24
CA LEU A 47 -1.25 -14.59 -3.53
C LEU A 47 -1.79 -13.72 -2.38
N PRO A 48 -2.53 -12.64 -2.69
CA PRO A 48 -3.21 -11.88 -1.65
C PRO A 48 -4.23 -12.77 -0.91
N PRO A 49 -4.52 -12.46 0.36
CA PRO A 49 -5.57 -13.16 1.10
C PRO A 49 -6.90 -13.07 0.34
N LYS A 50 -7.68 -14.16 0.33
CA LYS A 50 -8.96 -14.22 -0.39
C LYS A 50 -9.93 -13.14 0.09
N GLU A 51 -9.87 -12.85 1.38
CA GLU A 51 -10.65 -11.82 2.06
C GLU A 51 -10.45 -10.43 1.45
N LEU A 52 -9.30 -10.15 0.81
CA LEU A 52 -9.08 -8.89 0.09
C LEU A 52 -10.07 -8.70 -1.07
N TYR A 53 -10.52 -9.80 -1.69
CA TYR A 53 -11.47 -9.79 -2.80
C TYR A 53 -12.94 -9.82 -2.32
N GLU A 54 -13.16 -10.02 -1.02
CA GLU A 54 -14.48 -10.13 -0.41
C GLU A 54 -14.91 -8.82 0.29
N ILE A 55 -13.96 -7.96 0.65
CA ILE A 55 -14.25 -6.65 1.25
C ILE A 55 -14.68 -5.63 0.19
N GLU A 56 -15.39 -4.60 0.63
CA GLU A 56 -15.82 -3.50 -0.23
C GLU A 56 -14.60 -2.82 -0.91
N PRO A 57 -14.54 -2.78 -2.26
CA PRO A 57 -13.44 -2.14 -3.00
C PRO A 57 -13.15 -0.71 -2.57
N LYS A 58 -14.18 0.02 -2.15
CA LYS A 58 -14.07 1.42 -1.69
C LYS A 58 -13.20 1.60 -0.45
N LYS A 59 -12.97 0.54 0.34
CA LYS A 59 -12.05 0.56 1.50
C LYS A 59 -10.59 0.38 1.10
N ILE A 60 -10.33 -0.07 -0.13
CA ILE A 60 -9.01 -0.44 -0.61
C ILE A 60 -8.38 0.76 -1.31
N ILE A 61 -7.12 1.07 -0.98
CA ILE A 61 -6.31 2.06 -1.69
C ILE A 61 -5.03 1.38 -2.18
N GLY A 62 -4.83 1.40 -3.50
CA GLY A 62 -3.58 1.00 -4.12
C GLY A 62 -2.51 2.10 -4.00
N LEU A 63 -1.31 1.72 -3.57
CA LEU A 63 -0.15 2.60 -3.52
C LEU A 63 0.86 2.15 -4.57
N THR A 64 1.11 3.02 -5.55
CA THR A 64 2.14 2.84 -6.58
C THR A 64 3.25 3.87 -6.44
N THR A 65 4.36 3.67 -7.14
CA THR A 65 5.50 4.57 -7.14
C THR A 65 6.28 4.48 -8.45
N ASP A 66 7.10 5.49 -8.69
CA ASP A 66 8.03 5.59 -9.79
C ASP A 66 9.17 4.56 -9.60
N PRO A 67 9.47 3.74 -10.62
CA PRO A 67 10.50 2.72 -10.54
C PRO A 67 11.88 3.26 -10.18
N ILE A 68 12.27 4.43 -10.70
CA ILE A 68 13.61 5.01 -10.50
C ILE A 68 13.77 5.42 -9.03
N LYS A 69 12.79 6.13 -8.49
CA LYS A 69 12.77 6.48 -7.05
C LYS A 69 12.73 5.25 -6.15
N LEU A 70 12.01 4.20 -6.56
CA LEU A 70 11.97 2.96 -5.79
C LEU A 70 13.33 2.25 -5.73
N ILE A 71 14.10 2.26 -6.83
CA ILE A 71 15.47 1.75 -6.84
C ILE A 71 16.31 2.47 -5.79
N GLU A 72 16.27 3.81 -5.77
CA GLU A 72 17.03 4.63 -4.80
C GLU A 72 16.65 4.27 -3.36
N ILE A 73 15.35 4.23 -3.04
CA ILE A 73 14.85 3.88 -1.71
C ILE A 73 15.28 2.47 -1.29
N ARG A 74 15.22 1.50 -2.21
CA ARG A 74 15.62 0.11 -1.93
C ARG A 74 17.13 -0.01 -1.73
N LYS A 75 17.94 0.69 -2.53
CA LYS A 75 19.41 0.73 -2.37
C LYS A 75 19.80 1.30 -1.02
N GLU A 76 19.22 2.43 -0.61
CA GLU A 76 19.48 3.02 0.70
C GLU A 76 19.04 2.09 1.84
N ARG A 77 17.91 1.38 1.67
CA ARG A 77 17.49 0.39 2.65
C ARG A 77 18.47 -0.78 2.78
N LEU A 78 18.95 -1.34 1.68
CA LEU A 78 19.93 -2.43 1.69
C LEU A 78 21.23 -1.99 2.35
N LYS A 79 21.70 -0.78 2.03
CA LYS A 79 22.88 -0.16 2.65
C LYS A 79 22.72 -0.01 4.16
N ALA A 80 21.57 0.48 4.62
CA ALA A 80 21.26 0.62 6.05
C ALA A 80 21.19 -0.71 6.80
N LEU A 81 20.91 -1.82 6.11
CA LEU A 81 20.88 -3.17 6.68
C LEU A 81 22.22 -3.93 6.54
N GLY A 82 23.22 -3.35 5.87
CA GLY A 82 24.48 -4.03 5.57
C GLY A 82 24.37 -5.14 4.51
N LEU A 83 23.24 -5.24 3.80
CA LEU A 83 22.93 -6.30 2.84
C LEU A 83 23.37 -5.92 1.42
N LYS A 84 24.68 -5.76 1.22
CA LYS A 84 25.25 -5.31 -0.07
C LYS A 84 24.99 -6.26 -1.25
N ASN A 85 24.72 -7.53 -0.99
CA ASN A 85 24.62 -8.59 -2.02
C ASN A 85 23.19 -8.86 -2.50
N GLU A 86 22.16 -8.19 -1.96
CA GLU A 86 20.77 -8.37 -2.39
C GLU A 86 20.40 -7.44 -3.57
N ALA A 87 21.26 -7.38 -4.58
CA ALA A 87 21.10 -6.47 -5.72
C ALA A 87 19.83 -6.73 -6.54
N SER A 88 19.34 -7.98 -6.56
CA SER A 88 18.11 -8.36 -7.29
C SER A 88 16.88 -7.60 -6.78
N TYR A 89 16.79 -7.37 -5.46
CA TYR A 89 15.67 -6.67 -4.82
C TYR A 89 15.53 -5.21 -5.27
N ALA A 90 16.65 -4.55 -5.59
CA ALA A 90 16.71 -3.17 -6.07
C ALA A 90 16.98 -3.06 -7.59
N SER A 91 16.79 -4.15 -8.33
CA SER A 91 16.94 -4.14 -9.80
C SER A 91 15.70 -3.58 -10.49
N MET A 92 15.90 -2.89 -11.62
CA MET A 92 14.80 -2.34 -12.41
C MET A 92 13.83 -3.44 -12.86
N GLN A 93 14.35 -4.57 -13.33
CA GLN A 93 13.53 -5.68 -13.81
C GLN A 93 12.61 -6.23 -12.72
N ARG A 94 13.15 -6.48 -11.52
CA ARG A 94 12.35 -6.92 -10.37
C ARG A 94 11.28 -5.91 -9.99
N ILE A 95 11.60 -4.62 -10.00
CA ILE A 95 10.65 -3.57 -9.64
C ILE A 95 9.51 -3.49 -10.67
N LEU A 96 9.81 -3.56 -11.96
CA LEU A 96 8.79 -3.53 -13.01
C LEU A 96 7.87 -4.75 -12.92
N GLU A 97 8.42 -5.94 -12.66
CA GLU A 97 7.64 -7.16 -12.43
C GLU A 97 6.67 -7.01 -11.25
N GLU A 98 7.16 -6.50 -10.11
CA GLU A 98 6.31 -6.27 -8.93
C GLU A 98 5.24 -5.20 -9.18
N LEU A 99 5.57 -4.13 -9.90
CA LEU A 99 4.62 -3.07 -10.23
C LEU A 99 3.52 -3.56 -11.18
N ASP A 100 3.87 -4.32 -12.21
CA ASP A 100 2.90 -4.90 -13.15
C ASP A 100 1.97 -5.90 -12.44
N TYR A 101 2.52 -6.77 -11.60
CA TYR A 101 1.73 -7.67 -10.74
C TYR A 101 0.75 -6.90 -9.85
N ALA A 102 1.23 -5.85 -9.18
CA ALA A 102 0.41 -5.02 -8.30
C ALA A 102 -0.68 -4.27 -9.08
N GLU A 103 -0.35 -3.73 -10.26
CA GLU A 103 -1.31 -3.07 -11.15
C GLU A 103 -2.42 -4.03 -11.60
N GLY A 104 -2.08 -5.27 -11.97
CA GLY A 104 -3.04 -6.30 -12.33
C GLY A 104 -4.03 -6.61 -11.19
N ILE A 105 -3.56 -6.64 -9.94
CA ILE A 105 -4.43 -6.84 -8.76
C ILE A 105 -5.29 -5.60 -8.50
N MET A 106 -4.72 -4.40 -8.53
CA MET A 106 -5.45 -3.15 -8.32
C MET A 106 -6.56 -2.97 -9.35
N LYS A 107 -6.31 -3.32 -10.63
CA LYS A 107 -7.32 -3.32 -11.70
C LYS A 107 -8.45 -4.32 -11.43
N LYS A 108 -8.13 -5.54 -11.00
CA LYS A 108 -9.15 -6.56 -10.67
C LYS A 108 -10.04 -6.15 -9.50
N LEU A 109 -9.48 -5.42 -8.54
CA LEU A 109 -10.19 -4.92 -7.37
C LEU A 109 -11.00 -3.66 -7.65
N ASP A 110 -10.77 -2.97 -8.78
CA ASP A 110 -11.36 -1.66 -9.11
C ASP A 110 -11.18 -0.63 -7.98
N CYS A 111 -10.02 -0.66 -7.32
CA CYS A 111 -9.73 0.23 -6.20
C CYS A 111 -9.04 1.53 -6.67
N PRO A 112 -9.28 2.67 -5.99
CA PRO A 112 -8.50 3.88 -6.21
C PRO A 112 -6.99 3.65 -6.02
N VAL A 113 -6.17 4.20 -6.91
CA VAL A 113 -4.71 4.10 -6.85
C VAL A 113 -4.08 5.48 -6.70
N ILE A 114 -3.13 5.64 -5.78
CA ILE A 114 -2.35 6.85 -5.60
C ILE A 114 -0.86 6.61 -5.82
N ASN A 115 -0.20 7.55 -6.49
CA ASN A 115 1.26 7.55 -6.66
C ASN A 115 1.93 8.27 -5.49
N VAL A 116 2.82 7.61 -4.74
CA VAL A 116 3.44 8.19 -3.53
C VAL A 116 4.88 8.68 -3.71
N SER A 117 5.40 8.70 -4.94
CA SER A 117 6.84 8.79 -5.21
C SER A 117 7.57 10.01 -4.66
N SER A 118 6.90 11.15 -4.55
CA SER A 118 7.49 12.39 -4.01
C SER A 118 6.53 13.12 -3.11
N ARG A 119 5.61 12.38 -2.50
CA ARG A 119 4.62 12.94 -1.60
C ARG A 119 5.04 12.73 -0.17
N ALA A 120 4.82 13.73 0.65
CA ALA A 120 4.88 13.56 2.09
C ALA A 120 3.80 12.57 2.55
N VAL A 121 3.97 12.01 3.75
CA VAL A 121 2.97 11.09 4.33
C VAL A 121 1.65 11.81 4.54
N GLU A 122 1.71 13.05 5.01
CA GLU A 122 0.59 13.96 5.26
C GLU A 122 -0.19 14.27 3.99
N GLU A 123 0.52 14.54 2.88
CA GLU A 123 -0.09 14.79 1.57
C GLU A 123 -0.79 13.55 1.04
N SER A 124 -0.12 12.39 1.12
CA SER A 124 -0.70 11.11 0.70
C SER A 124 -1.95 10.79 1.52
N ALA A 125 -1.92 11.02 2.83
CA ALA A 125 -3.07 10.83 3.70
C ALA A 125 -4.21 11.79 3.37
N SER A 126 -3.91 13.07 3.09
CA SER A 126 -4.90 14.06 2.68
C SER A 126 -5.64 13.64 1.41
N ILE A 127 -4.90 13.13 0.41
CA ILE A 127 -5.48 12.59 -0.82
C ILE A 127 -6.40 11.40 -0.53
N ILE A 128 -5.95 10.44 0.27
CA ILE A 128 -6.76 9.28 0.66
C ILE A 128 -8.07 9.73 1.31
N LEU A 129 -8.00 10.60 2.32
CA LEU A 129 -9.18 11.10 3.01
C LEU A 129 -10.12 11.87 2.06
N GLY A 130 -9.57 12.63 1.11
CA GLY A 130 -10.33 13.29 0.06
C GLY A 130 -11.07 12.32 -0.85
N ILE A 131 -10.44 11.21 -1.25
CA ILE A 131 -11.07 10.14 -2.03
C ILE A 131 -12.28 9.57 -1.26
N PHE A 132 -12.11 9.20 0.01
CA PHE A 132 -13.21 8.69 0.85
C PHE A 132 -14.34 9.70 1.01
N LYS A 133 -14.02 10.98 1.23
CA LYS A 133 -15.00 12.06 1.31
C LYS A 133 -15.81 12.19 0.00
N ASN A 134 -15.14 12.16 -1.15
CA ASN A 134 -15.79 12.27 -2.46
C ASN A 134 -16.68 11.07 -2.78
N MET A 135 -16.34 9.88 -2.28
CA MET A 135 -17.18 8.68 -2.37
C MET A 135 -18.38 8.70 -1.41
N GLY A 136 -18.48 9.69 -0.51
CA GLY A 136 -19.49 9.74 0.54
C GLY A 136 -19.33 8.64 1.59
N TYR A 137 -18.13 8.04 1.70
CA TYR A 137 -17.89 6.93 2.60
C TYR A 137 -17.78 7.44 4.05
N LYS A 138 -18.53 6.81 4.96
CA LYS A 138 -18.50 7.12 6.39
C LYS A 138 -17.66 6.07 7.11
N PHE A 139 -16.62 6.52 7.81
CA PHE A 139 -15.81 5.63 8.62
C PHE A 139 -16.58 5.18 9.86
N SER A 140 -16.26 4.01 10.38
CA SER A 140 -17.00 3.39 11.48
C SER A 140 -16.96 4.19 12.79
N ASN A 141 -15.98 5.10 12.94
CA ASN A 141 -15.80 5.99 14.09
C ASN A 141 -16.23 7.45 13.84
N SER A 142 -16.87 7.76 12.72
CA SER A 142 -17.43 9.10 12.48
C SER A 142 -18.74 9.26 13.25
N MET A 143 -18.65 9.68 14.51
CA MET A 143 -19.75 10.34 15.23
C MET A 143 -20.08 11.68 14.59
#